data_AF-A0A316YSA6-F1
#
_entry.id   AF-A0A316YSA6-F1
#
_cell.length_a   1.000
_cell.length_b   1.000
_cell.length_c   1.000
_cell.angle_alpha   90.00
_cell.angle_beta   90.00
_cell.angle_gamma   90.00
#
_symmetry.space_group_name_H-M   'P 1'
#
loop_
_entity.id
_entity.type
_entity.pdbx_description
1 polymer ?
#
loop_
_entity_poly.entity_id
_entity_poly.type
_entity_poly.pdbx_seq_one_letter_code
_entity_poly.pdbx_strand_id
1 'polypeptide(L)'
;MSTLVESAVGDAGPPVLKQAVLDLGLSWDDALCEPFLQLAAPLDEYILTPLRKEDAPRMLEVLNDGRVYPKLANVPHPYTPEHAAKWVPIQREQARASLAHLARSAIRDGLTTLPVHAIRHRSISSGCATWIGDVKFYVPDGSTTWQVGYLLDPAHWSKGVMTHAVRSLLSLLQRITVSRAENQEGRRLLEVKSSAYKGNEASVRVLQKAGFTLMSLPEQDDEARCKGAIPEYKLLYRL
;
A
#
# COMPACT_ATOMS: atom_id res chain seq x y z
N MET A 1 -29.76 -7.03 25.34
CA MET A 1 -28.98 -8.04 24.59
C MET A 1 -28.28 -7.32 23.43
N SER A 2 -27.36 -6.38 23.61
CA SER A 2 -25.96 -6.51 24.06
C SER A 2 -25.42 -7.93 24.08
N THR A 3 -24.70 -8.30 23.01
CA THR A 3 -23.36 -8.92 23.02
C THR A 3 -22.95 -9.35 21.59
N LEU A 4 -21.65 -9.20 21.28
CA LEU A 4 -20.89 -9.77 20.15
C LEU A 4 -20.66 -8.94 18.87
N VAL A 5 -20.32 -7.65 18.98
CA VAL A 5 -19.53 -6.95 17.93
C VAL A 5 -18.42 -6.05 18.53
N GLU A 6 -17.91 -6.39 19.72
CA GLU A 6 -16.84 -5.64 20.41
C GLU A 6 -15.49 -6.40 20.52
N SER A 7 -15.31 -7.46 19.74
CA SER A 7 -14.12 -8.32 19.85
C SER A 7 -13.29 -8.28 18.57
N ALA A 8 -12.33 -7.34 18.53
CA ALA A 8 -11.07 -7.31 17.74
C ALA A 8 -10.56 -5.88 17.46
N VAL A 9 -11.17 -4.83 18.01
CA VAL A 9 -10.46 -3.56 18.25
C VAL A 9 -9.81 -3.69 19.63
N GLY A 10 -8.52 -3.97 19.69
CA GLY A 10 -7.84 -3.99 20.98
C GLY A 10 -7.76 -2.58 21.57
N ASP A 11 -8.68 -2.27 22.49
CA ASP A 11 -8.57 -1.46 23.72
C ASP A 11 -7.90 -0.06 23.70
N ALA A 12 -7.42 0.41 22.56
CA ALA A 12 -6.87 1.76 22.41
C ALA A 12 -7.98 2.72 22.01
N GLY A 13 -8.37 3.61 22.92
CA GLY A 13 -9.31 4.69 22.62
C GLY A 13 -8.77 5.67 21.57
N PRO A 14 -9.64 6.47 20.91
CA PRO A 14 -9.24 7.42 19.86
C PRO A 14 -8.06 8.34 20.21
N PRO A 15 -7.90 8.85 21.46
CA PRO A 15 -6.74 9.67 21.82
C PRO A 15 -5.39 8.94 21.71
N VAL A 16 -5.35 7.66 22.10
CA VAL A 16 -4.12 6.84 22.03
C VAL A 16 -3.75 6.55 20.59
N LEU A 17 -4.75 6.22 19.76
CA LEU A 17 -4.56 6.02 18.32
C LEU A 17 -4.03 7.29 17.65
N LYS A 18 -4.63 8.45 17.97
CA LYS A 18 -4.19 9.75 17.42
C LYS A 18 -2.73 10.03 17.77
N GLN A 19 -2.33 9.89 19.03
CA GLN A 19 -0.94 10.17 19.42
C GLN A 19 0.05 9.24 18.71
N ALA A 20 -0.24 7.93 18.65
CA ALA A 20 0.62 6.98 17.96
C ALA A 20 0.78 7.30 16.46
N VAL A 21 -0.28 7.78 15.80
CA VAL A 21 -0.24 8.22 14.40
C VAL A 21 0.68 9.43 14.24
N LEU A 22 0.58 10.41 15.13
CA LEU A 22 1.43 11.61 15.10
C LEU A 22 2.90 11.27 15.33
N ASP A 23 3.20 10.35 16.26
CA ASP A 23 4.56 9.88 16.54
C ASP A 23 5.20 9.15 15.34
N LEU A 24 4.36 8.59 14.46
CA LEU A 24 4.76 7.99 13.18
C LEU A 24 4.90 9.03 12.06
N GLY A 25 4.77 10.33 12.35
CA GLY A 25 4.76 11.42 11.38
C GLY A 25 3.67 11.28 10.32
N LEU A 26 2.56 10.65 10.69
CA LEU A 26 1.31 10.69 9.93
C LEU A 26 0.45 11.85 10.48
N SER A 27 -0.57 12.23 9.70
CA SER A 27 -1.59 13.19 10.11
C SER A 27 -2.86 12.47 10.55
N TRP A 28 -3.74 13.18 11.26
CA TRP A 28 -5.01 12.65 11.77
C TRP A 28 -6.19 13.50 11.30
N ASP A 29 -7.22 12.85 10.78
CA ASP A 29 -8.50 13.48 10.47
C ASP A 29 -9.45 13.30 11.65
N ASP A 30 -9.75 14.41 12.35
CA ASP A 30 -10.63 14.39 13.53
C ASP A 30 -12.10 14.11 13.19
N ALA A 31 -12.56 14.43 11.98
CA ALA A 31 -13.95 14.18 11.58
C ALA A 31 -14.18 12.70 11.23
N LEU A 32 -13.17 12.08 10.62
CA LEU A 32 -13.22 10.67 10.20
C LEU A 32 -12.59 9.72 11.21
N CYS A 33 -11.91 10.24 12.24
CA CYS A 33 -11.15 9.47 13.23
C CYS A 33 -10.17 8.49 12.58
N GLU A 34 -9.44 8.95 11.55
CA GLU A 34 -8.52 8.09 10.79
C GLU A 34 -7.17 8.77 10.52
N PRO A 35 -6.09 7.98 10.36
CA PRO A 35 -4.81 8.51 9.93
C PRO A 35 -4.80 8.84 8.44
N PHE A 36 -3.96 9.77 8.04
CA PHE A 36 -3.59 9.95 6.64
C PHE A 36 -2.12 10.35 6.47
N LEU A 37 -1.56 10.05 5.30
CA LEU A 37 -0.25 10.57 4.88
C LEU A 37 -0.48 11.61 3.79
N GLN A 38 -0.01 12.83 4.03
CA GLN A 38 0.00 13.90 3.04
C GLN A 38 1.21 13.75 2.12
N LEU A 39 1.02 13.71 0.79
CA LEU A 39 2.17 13.83 -0.12
C LEU A 39 2.71 15.26 -0.08
N ALA A 40 4.03 15.39 -0.19
CA ALA A 40 4.71 16.69 -0.18
C ALA A 40 4.47 17.47 -1.48
N ALA A 41 4.63 18.80 -1.43
CA ALA A 41 4.56 19.67 -2.60
C ALA A 41 5.50 19.16 -3.72
N PRO A 42 5.08 19.25 -5.01
CA PRO A 42 3.86 19.88 -5.53
C PRO A 42 2.64 18.94 -5.57
N LEU A 43 2.66 17.83 -4.83
CA LEU A 43 1.60 16.81 -4.83
C LEU A 43 0.75 16.87 -3.55
N ASP A 44 0.67 18.03 -2.91
CA ASP A 44 -0.10 18.26 -1.69
C ASP A 44 -1.63 18.17 -1.90
N GLU A 45 -2.10 18.05 -3.13
CA GLU A 45 -3.48 17.65 -3.44
C GLU A 45 -3.73 16.14 -3.26
N TYR A 46 -2.70 15.33 -3.00
CA TYR A 46 -2.81 13.86 -2.85
C TYR A 46 -2.55 13.41 -1.41
N ILE A 47 -3.38 12.51 -0.92
CA ILE A 47 -3.22 11.88 0.40
C ILE A 47 -3.30 10.36 0.29
N LEU A 48 -2.73 9.65 1.25
CA LEU A 48 -2.95 8.22 1.47
C LEU A 48 -3.76 8.03 2.74
N THR A 49 -4.84 7.26 2.67
CA THR A 49 -5.73 6.96 3.81
C THR A 49 -5.89 5.44 3.99
N PRO A 50 -6.59 4.97 5.02
CA PRO A 50 -7.19 3.64 4.99
C PRO A 50 -8.18 3.52 3.82
N LEU A 51 -8.38 2.31 3.33
CA LEU A 51 -9.40 2.00 2.32
C LEU A 51 -10.80 2.17 2.95
N ARG A 52 -11.76 2.69 2.19
CA ARG A 52 -13.14 2.89 2.64
C ARG A 52 -14.10 2.00 1.85
N LYS A 53 -15.27 1.68 2.41
CA LYS A 53 -16.26 0.84 1.69
C LYS A 53 -16.85 1.58 0.49
N GLU A 54 -16.93 2.90 0.59
CA GLU A 54 -17.41 3.83 -0.42
C GLU A 54 -16.48 3.91 -1.64
N ASP A 55 -15.26 3.38 -1.55
CA ASP A 55 -14.32 3.37 -2.68
C ASP A 55 -14.69 2.32 -3.74
N ALA A 56 -15.53 1.34 -3.39
CA ALA A 56 -15.83 0.19 -4.25
C ALA A 56 -16.32 0.59 -5.66
N PRO A 57 -17.28 1.51 -5.85
CA PRO A 57 -17.71 1.92 -7.20
C PRO A 57 -16.55 2.46 -8.05
N ARG A 58 -15.68 3.30 -7.45
CA ARG A 58 -14.54 3.87 -8.15
C ARG A 58 -13.46 2.81 -8.43
N MET A 59 -13.28 1.84 -7.54
CA MET A 59 -12.41 0.69 -7.79
C MET A 59 -12.86 -0.11 -9.01
N LEU A 60 -14.17 -0.36 -9.18
CA LEU A 60 -14.70 -1.07 -10.35
C LEU A 60 -14.36 -0.34 -11.65
N GLU A 61 -14.51 0.99 -11.66
CA GLU A 61 -14.21 1.81 -12.83
C GLU A 61 -12.71 1.73 -13.21
N VAL A 62 -11.82 1.91 -12.23
CA VAL A 62 -10.36 1.91 -12.48
C VAL A 62 -9.84 0.52 -12.81
N LEU A 63 -10.29 -0.52 -12.09
CA LEU A 63 -9.78 -1.89 -12.25
C LEU A 63 -10.25 -2.56 -13.54
N ASN A 64 -11.34 -2.07 -14.15
CA ASN A 64 -11.79 -2.51 -15.47
C ASN A 64 -11.30 -1.62 -16.62
N ASP A 65 -10.54 -0.55 -16.34
CA ASP A 65 -9.98 0.29 -17.39
C ASP A 65 -8.99 -0.52 -18.24
N GLY A 66 -9.17 -0.49 -19.56
CA GLY A 66 -8.36 -1.24 -20.53
C GLY A 66 -6.87 -0.91 -20.52
N ARG A 67 -6.47 0.19 -19.89
CA ARG A 67 -5.07 0.59 -19.70
C ARG A 67 -4.50 0.06 -18.39
N VAL A 68 -5.35 -0.19 -17.38
CA VAL A 68 -4.96 -0.60 -16.02
C VAL A 68 -4.94 -2.12 -15.89
N TYR A 69 -6.06 -2.80 -16.18
CA TYR A 69 -6.18 -4.24 -15.90
C TYR A 69 -5.09 -5.12 -16.54
N PRO A 70 -4.58 -4.85 -17.76
CA PRO A 70 -3.54 -5.69 -18.37
C PRO A 70 -2.19 -5.60 -17.65
N LYS A 71 -2.05 -4.68 -16.68
CA LYS A 71 -0.84 -4.45 -15.89
C LYS A 71 -0.92 -5.08 -14.49
N LEU A 72 -2.06 -5.68 -14.13
CA LEU A 72 -2.31 -6.25 -12.81
C LEU A 72 -2.15 -7.77 -12.83
N ALA A 73 -1.52 -8.32 -11.78
CA ALA A 73 -1.20 -9.75 -11.68
C ALA A 73 -2.35 -10.58 -11.12
N ASN A 74 -2.86 -10.17 -9.96
CA ASN A 74 -3.75 -10.99 -9.13
C ASN A 74 -5.13 -10.35 -8.94
N VAL A 75 -5.54 -9.50 -9.90
CA VAL A 75 -6.86 -8.86 -9.87
C VAL A 75 -7.77 -9.57 -10.87
N PRO A 76 -8.93 -10.11 -10.45
CA PRO A 76 -9.84 -10.78 -11.34
C PRO A 76 -10.39 -9.80 -12.38
N HIS A 77 -10.52 -10.27 -13.63
CA HIS A 77 -11.04 -9.49 -14.74
C HIS A 77 -12.21 -10.24 -15.43
N PRO A 78 -13.38 -9.61 -15.63
CA PRO A 78 -13.72 -8.27 -15.14
C PRO A 78 -13.78 -8.22 -13.60
N TYR A 79 -13.44 -7.06 -13.03
CA TYR A 79 -13.57 -6.81 -11.61
C TYR A 79 -15.04 -6.45 -11.29
N THR A 80 -15.67 -7.17 -10.38
CA THR A 80 -17.12 -7.08 -10.13
C THR A 80 -17.42 -6.52 -8.74
N PRO A 81 -18.67 -6.09 -8.45
CA PRO A 81 -19.07 -5.68 -7.11
C PRO A 81 -18.81 -6.77 -6.05
N GLU A 82 -18.98 -8.05 -6.41
CA GLU A 82 -18.75 -9.18 -5.49
C GLU A 82 -17.26 -9.32 -5.13
N HIS A 83 -16.35 -9.05 -6.07
CA HIS A 83 -14.93 -9.00 -5.78
C HIS A 83 -14.61 -7.89 -4.77
N ALA A 84 -15.18 -6.68 -4.96
CA ALA A 84 -15.02 -5.58 -4.02
C ALA A 84 -15.62 -5.90 -2.64
N ALA A 85 -16.82 -6.48 -2.59
CA ALA A 85 -17.51 -6.85 -1.36
C ALA A 85 -16.75 -7.88 -0.53
N LYS A 86 -15.96 -8.75 -1.17
CA LYS A 86 -15.06 -9.69 -0.50
C LYS A 86 -13.74 -9.03 -0.07
N TRP A 87 -13.13 -8.24 -0.95
CA TRP A 87 -11.77 -7.73 -0.75
C TRP A 87 -11.70 -6.54 0.21
N VAL A 88 -12.61 -5.57 0.07
CA VAL A 88 -12.56 -4.32 0.82
C VAL A 88 -12.64 -4.53 2.34
N PRO A 89 -13.51 -5.40 2.89
CA PRO A 89 -13.53 -5.66 4.34
C PRO A 89 -12.21 -6.23 4.87
N ILE A 90 -11.57 -7.15 4.13
CA ILE A 90 -10.28 -7.74 4.51
C ILE A 90 -9.21 -6.66 4.59
N GLN A 91 -9.12 -5.81 3.57
CA GLN A 91 -8.17 -4.71 3.52
C GLN A 91 -8.35 -3.72 4.67
N ARG A 92 -9.61 -3.38 4.98
CA ARG A 92 -9.96 -2.48 6.09
C ARG A 92 -9.57 -3.06 7.44
N GLU A 93 -9.83 -4.35 7.65
CA GLU A 93 -9.45 -5.02 8.89
C GLU A 93 -7.92 -5.08 9.05
N GLN A 94 -7.19 -5.42 7.99
CA GLN A 94 -5.73 -5.43 8.02
C GLN A 94 -5.13 -4.04 8.34
N ALA A 95 -5.69 -2.97 7.74
CA ALA A 95 -5.27 -1.60 8.03
C ALA A 95 -5.57 -1.21 9.50
N ARG A 96 -6.77 -1.56 10.00
CA ARG A 96 -7.17 -1.34 11.39
C ARG A 96 -6.27 -2.09 12.37
N ALA A 97 -6.02 -3.36 12.13
CA ALA A 97 -5.16 -4.20 12.95
C ALA A 97 -3.71 -3.66 12.98
N SER A 98 -3.21 -3.19 11.84
CA SER A 98 -1.88 -2.58 11.72
C SER A 98 -1.77 -1.29 12.50
N LEU A 99 -2.79 -0.42 12.40
CA LEU A 99 -2.85 0.81 13.19
C LEU A 99 -2.88 0.50 14.70
N ALA A 100 -3.70 -0.46 15.11
CA ALA A 100 -3.84 -0.82 16.51
C ALA A 100 -2.57 -1.50 17.06
N HIS A 101 -1.86 -2.29 16.23
CA HIS A 101 -0.55 -2.84 16.56
C HIS A 101 0.48 -1.73 16.79
N LEU A 102 0.53 -0.76 15.87
CA LEU A 102 1.42 0.40 15.97
C LEU A 102 1.15 1.27 17.20
N ALA A 103 -0.11 1.36 17.65
CA ALA A 103 -0.48 2.15 18.82
C ALA A 103 -0.20 1.46 20.16
N ARG A 104 -0.34 0.13 20.23
CA ARG A 104 -0.15 -0.62 21.49
C ARG A 104 1.29 -1.03 21.74
N SER A 105 2.08 -1.19 20.70
CA SER A 105 3.41 -1.75 20.82
C SER A 105 4.45 -0.84 20.19
N ALA A 106 5.43 -0.48 21.01
CA ALA A 106 6.63 0.13 20.47
C ALA A 106 7.53 -0.92 19.76
N ILE A 107 7.35 -2.24 20.01
CA ILE A 107 7.90 -3.33 19.18
C ILE A 107 6.98 -3.48 17.97
N ARG A 108 7.48 -3.13 16.79
CA ARG A 108 6.72 -3.16 15.54
C ARG A 108 6.88 -4.50 14.80
N ASP A 109 7.33 -5.54 15.51
CA ASP A 109 7.49 -6.90 14.98
C ASP A 109 6.12 -7.54 14.76
N GLY A 110 5.96 -8.23 13.64
CA GLY A 110 4.68 -8.82 13.24
C GLY A 110 3.75 -7.85 12.50
N LEU A 111 4.18 -6.61 12.24
CA LEU A 111 3.49 -5.74 11.29
C LEU A 111 3.62 -6.32 9.87
N THR A 112 2.49 -6.60 9.23
CA THR A 112 2.44 -7.20 7.89
C THR A 112 1.88 -6.27 6.82
N THR A 113 1.38 -5.08 7.18
CA THR A 113 0.95 -4.03 6.24
C THR A 113 1.01 -2.65 6.91
N LEU A 114 0.92 -1.59 6.12
CA LEU A 114 0.79 -0.21 6.62
C LEU A 114 -0.68 0.19 6.78
N PRO A 115 -1.02 1.09 7.72
CA PRO A 115 -2.40 1.49 7.99
C PRO A 115 -3.00 2.45 6.94
N VAL A 116 -2.15 3.05 6.10
CA VAL A 116 -2.54 3.95 5.01
C VAL A 116 -1.93 3.47 3.70
N HIS A 117 -2.74 3.34 2.66
CA HIS A 117 -2.31 2.80 1.37
C HIS A 117 -3.20 3.23 0.19
N ALA A 118 -4.45 3.62 0.46
CA ALA A 118 -5.39 4.08 -0.54
C ALA A 118 -5.06 5.52 -0.96
N ILE A 119 -4.70 5.73 -2.22
CA ILE A 119 -4.34 7.04 -2.76
C ILE A 119 -5.62 7.80 -3.11
N ARG A 120 -5.72 9.03 -2.61
CA ARG A 120 -6.83 9.93 -2.91
C ARG A 120 -6.34 11.23 -3.52
N HIS A 121 -7.10 11.75 -4.48
CA HIS A 121 -6.97 13.13 -4.95
C HIS A 121 -8.02 14.00 -4.25
N ARG A 122 -7.58 15.09 -3.62
CA ARG A 122 -8.45 16.10 -3.02
C ARG A 122 -8.72 17.18 -4.05
N SER A 123 -9.94 17.20 -4.57
CA SER A 123 -10.36 18.27 -5.45
C SER A 123 -10.50 19.58 -4.65
N ILE A 124 -9.80 20.63 -5.08
CA ILE A 124 -9.91 21.96 -4.49
C ILE A 124 -11.34 22.52 -4.66
N SER A 125 -12.01 22.21 -5.78
CA SER A 125 -13.32 22.79 -6.10
C SER A 125 -14.48 22.15 -5.33
N SER A 126 -14.39 20.85 -5.02
CA SER A 126 -15.45 20.14 -4.29
C SER A 126 -15.09 19.83 -2.83
N GLY A 127 -13.83 19.99 -2.44
CA GLY A 127 -13.31 19.55 -1.14
C GLY A 127 -13.33 18.03 -0.96
N CYS A 128 -13.76 17.27 -1.97
CA CYS A 128 -13.93 15.82 -1.88
C CYS A 128 -12.59 15.09 -2.13
N ALA A 129 -12.34 14.06 -1.33
CA ALA A 129 -11.18 13.17 -1.47
C ALA A 129 -11.58 11.87 -2.18
N THR A 130 -11.38 11.82 -3.50
CA THR A 130 -11.75 10.68 -4.34
C THR A 130 -10.62 9.65 -4.38
N TRP A 131 -10.95 8.37 -4.22
CA TRP A 131 -9.99 7.27 -4.42
C TRP A 131 -9.55 7.20 -5.87
N ILE A 132 -8.24 7.10 -6.11
CA ILE A 132 -7.67 7.07 -7.46
C ILE A 132 -6.66 5.94 -7.66
N GLY A 133 -6.43 5.11 -6.65
CA GLY A 133 -5.44 4.05 -6.71
C GLY A 133 -5.02 3.55 -5.34
N ASP A 134 -4.08 2.62 -5.36
CA ASP A 134 -3.61 1.95 -4.15
C ASP A 134 -2.11 1.69 -4.24
N VAL A 135 -1.42 1.76 -3.12
CA VAL A 135 -0.03 1.31 -2.96
C VAL A 135 0.10 0.50 -1.68
N LYS A 136 0.05 -0.82 -1.82
CA LYS A 136 0.07 -1.74 -0.68
C LYS A 136 1.46 -2.28 -0.46
N PHE A 137 2.02 -1.98 0.71
CA PHE A 137 3.15 -2.73 1.27
C PHE A 137 2.59 -3.87 2.12
N TYR A 138 3.04 -5.09 1.87
CA TYR A 138 2.61 -6.25 2.64
C TYR A 138 3.70 -7.29 2.78
N VAL A 139 3.62 -8.12 3.81
CA VAL A 139 4.44 -9.33 3.96
C VAL A 139 3.56 -10.53 3.62
N PRO A 140 3.85 -11.31 2.55
CA PRO A 140 3.11 -12.52 2.24
C PRO A 140 3.18 -13.55 3.37
N ASP A 141 2.15 -14.38 3.48
CA ASP A 141 2.12 -15.46 4.48
C ASP A 141 3.34 -16.38 4.34
N GLY A 142 4.00 -16.66 5.46
CA GLY A 142 5.23 -17.47 5.51
C GLY A 142 6.49 -16.75 4.99
N SER A 143 6.40 -15.48 4.61
CA SER A 143 7.55 -14.66 4.25
C SER A 143 7.98 -13.73 5.40
N THR A 144 9.23 -13.27 5.33
CA THR A 144 9.76 -12.19 6.16
C THR A 144 10.12 -10.95 5.34
N THR A 145 9.97 -11.03 4.01
CA THR A 145 10.32 -9.93 3.09
C THR A 145 9.08 -9.15 2.71
N TRP A 146 9.17 -7.82 2.81
CA TRP A 146 8.11 -6.95 2.34
C TRP A 146 7.97 -7.03 0.81
N GLN A 147 6.75 -6.87 0.34
CA GLN A 147 6.41 -6.68 -1.05
C GLN A 147 5.64 -5.40 -1.23
N VAL A 148 5.74 -4.80 -2.42
CA VAL A 148 4.90 -3.68 -2.81
C VAL A 148 4.20 -3.95 -4.14
N GLY A 149 2.89 -3.73 -4.15
CA GLY A 149 2.05 -3.73 -5.34
C GLY A 149 1.22 -2.44 -5.37
N TYR A 150 0.91 -1.96 -6.58
CA TYR A 150 0.17 -0.70 -6.72
C TYR A 150 -0.57 -0.59 -8.04
N LEU A 151 -1.52 0.33 -8.08
CA LEU A 151 -2.24 0.76 -9.27
C LEU A 151 -2.63 2.22 -9.13
N LEU A 152 -2.82 2.90 -10.25
CA LEU A 152 -3.26 4.29 -10.28
C LEU A 152 -4.19 4.49 -11.46
N ASP A 153 -5.21 5.31 -11.27
CA ASP A 153 -6.08 5.83 -12.30
C ASP A 153 -5.25 6.51 -13.41
N PRO A 154 -5.46 6.16 -14.69
CA PRO A 154 -4.78 6.78 -15.82
C PRO A 154 -4.85 8.31 -15.86
N ALA A 155 -5.91 8.93 -15.32
CA ALA A 155 -6.04 10.39 -15.26
C ALA A 155 -4.95 11.07 -14.38
N HIS A 156 -4.27 10.28 -13.55
CA HIS A 156 -3.22 10.73 -12.64
C HIS A 156 -1.83 10.18 -12.98
N TRP A 157 -1.68 9.49 -14.11
CA TRP A 157 -0.39 9.03 -14.61
C TRP A 157 0.52 10.18 -15.04
N SER A 158 1.82 9.91 -15.10
CA SER A 158 2.87 10.86 -15.52
C SER A 158 3.00 12.14 -14.66
N LYS A 159 2.26 12.26 -13.55
CA LYS A 159 2.36 13.35 -12.57
C LYS A 159 3.33 13.06 -11.42
N GLY A 160 3.91 11.85 -11.38
CA GLY A 160 4.82 11.44 -10.30
C GLY A 160 4.15 10.97 -9.00
N VAL A 161 2.81 10.93 -8.95
CA VAL A 161 2.02 10.54 -7.77
C VAL A 161 2.47 9.20 -7.20
N MET A 162 2.48 8.14 -8.02
CA MET A 162 2.81 6.80 -7.53
C MET A 162 4.26 6.70 -7.01
N THR A 163 5.23 7.33 -7.68
CA THR A 163 6.62 7.36 -7.21
C THR A 163 6.72 8.03 -5.84
N HIS A 164 6.02 9.14 -5.62
CA HIS A 164 6.03 9.81 -4.32
C HIS A 164 5.29 8.99 -3.26
N ALA A 165 4.16 8.37 -3.61
CA ALA A 165 3.43 7.49 -2.70
C ALA A 165 4.30 6.31 -2.21
N VAL A 166 4.99 5.62 -3.14
CA VAL A 166 5.92 4.52 -2.80
C VAL A 166 7.05 5.02 -1.91
N ARG A 167 7.69 6.16 -2.24
CA ARG A 167 8.76 6.74 -1.42
C ARG A 167 8.29 7.11 -0.02
N SER A 168 7.13 7.76 0.10
CA SER A 168 6.57 8.16 1.40
C SER A 168 6.26 6.96 2.29
N LEU A 169 5.71 5.89 1.72
CA LEU A 169 5.47 4.65 2.47
C LEU A 169 6.75 3.88 2.79
N LEU A 170 7.77 3.90 1.91
CA LEU A 170 9.11 3.41 2.25
C LEU A 170 9.70 4.18 3.43
N SER A 171 9.60 5.51 3.45
CA SER A 171 10.08 6.33 4.58
C SER A 171 9.29 6.07 5.86
N LEU A 172 7.98 5.79 5.78
CA LEU A 172 7.20 5.33 6.94
C LEU A 172 7.70 3.95 7.41
N LEU A 173 7.89 3.00 6.49
CA LEU A 173 8.36 1.67 6.79
C LEU A 173 9.75 1.69 7.42
N GLN A 174 10.67 2.53 6.93
CA GLN A 174 11.99 2.74 7.53
C GLN A 174 11.86 3.24 8.98
N ARG A 175 11.04 4.25 9.24
CA ARG A 175 10.81 4.74 10.60
C ARG A 175 10.22 3.66 11.53
N ILE A 176 9.46 2.73 10.97
CA ILE A 176 8.91 1.56 11.67
C ILE A 176 9.98 0.52 11.94
N THR A 177 10.65 0.03 10.91
CA THR A 177 11.59 -1.09 10.99
C THR A 177 12.91 -0.72 11.68
N VAL A 178 13.38 0.53 11.54
CA VAL A 178 14.63 1.03 12.15
C VAL A 178 14.48 1.30 13.65
N SER A 179 13.26 1.52 14.16
CA SER A 179 13.05 2.03 15.52
C SER A 179 13.46 1.11 16.69
N ARG A 180 13.93 -0.14 16.51
CA ARG A 180 14.00 -1.07 17.67
C ARG A 180 15.06 -2.16 17.93
N ALA A 181 16.06 -2.53 17.11
CA ALA A 181 17.21 -3.34 17.62
C ALA A 181 18.16 -3.87 16.53
N GLU A 182 19.42 -3.52 16.62
CA GLU A 182 20.53 -4.15 15.92
C GLU A 182 20.51 -5.69 16.07
N ASN A 183 20.92 -6.42 15.02
CA ASN A 183 21.25 -7.85 15.16
C ASN A 183 22.61 -8.00 15.88
N GLN A 184 23.09 -9.23 16.08
CA GLN A 184 24.37 -9.50 16.77
C GLN A 184 25.61 -8.91 16.04
N GLU A 185 25.44 -8.36 14.83
CA GLU A 185 26.44 -7.65 14.03
C GLU A 185 26.09 -6.16 13.79
N GLY A 186 25.07 -5.61 14.46
CA GLY A 186 24.75 -4.18 14.35
C GLY A 186 23.80 -3.75 13.22
N ARG A 187 23.30 -4.63 12.33
CA ARG A 187 22.58 -4.20 11.10
C ARG A 187 21.18 -4.79 10.92
N ARG A 188 20.17 -3.93 10.78
CA ARG A 188 18.84 -4.30 10.23
C ARG A 188 18.81 -3.96 8.75
N LEU A 189 18.50 -4.95 7.92
CA LEU A 189 18.25 -4.75 6.49
C LEU A 189 16.74 -4.66 6.25
N LEU A 190 16.27 -3.52 5.77
CA LEU A 190 14.91 -3.42 5.23
C LEU A 190 14.95 -3.85 3.77
N GLU A 191 14.39 -5.02 3.47
CA GLU A 191 14.21 -5.49 2.10
C GLU A 191 12.75 -5.41 1.66
N VAL A 192 12.52 -4.74 0.52
CA VAL A 192 11.23 -4.73 -0.15
C VAL A 192 11.40 -5.23 -1.57
N LYS A 193 10.62 -6.25 -1.96
CA LYS A 193 10.58 -6.81 -3.30
C LYS A 193 9.38 -6.29 -4.08
N SER A 194 9.52 -6.23 -5.39
CA SER A 194 8.40 -6.01 -6.30
C SER A 194 8.70 -6.67 -7.63
N SER A 195 7.66 -6.93 -8.42
CA SER A 195 7.81 -7.39 -9.79
C SER A 195 6.86 -6.67 -10.72
N ALA A 196 7.22 -6.65 -12.00
CA ALA A 196 6.40 -6.09 -13.06
C ALA A 196 6.52 -6.98 -14.30
N TYR A 197 5.41 -7.25 -14.97
CA TYR A 197 5.43 -8.02 -16.22
C TYR A 197 6.24 -7.31 -17.31
N LYS A 198 6.79 -8.10 -18.24
CA LYS A 198 7.27 -7.60 -19.53
C LYS A 198 6.15 -6.82 -20.23
N GLY A 199 6.42 -5.59 -20.65
CA GLY A 199 5.39 -4.67 -21.15
C GLY A 199 4.81 -3.72 -20.08
N ASN A 200 5.22 -3.84 -18.81
CA ASN A 200 4.89 -2.89 -17.74
C ASN A 200 6.13 -2.08 -17.30
N GLU A 201 6.87 -1.53 -18.26
CA GLU A 201 8.07 -0.72 -18.02
C GLU A 201 7.76 0.58 -17.25
N ALA A 202 6.50 1.03 -17.29
CA ALA A 202 6.06 2.17 -16.49
C ALA A 202 6.21 1.90 -14.98
N SER A 203 5.79 0.72 -14.51
CA SER A 203 5.97 0.30 -13.12
C SER A 203 7.45 0.13 -12.75
N VAL A 204 8.27 -0.42 -13.66
CA VAL A 204 9.73 -0.51 -13.45
C VAL A 204 10.32 0.88 -13.22
N ARG A 205 9.98 1.86 -14.06
CA ARG A 205 10.46 3.25 -13.89
C ARG A 205 9.97 3.91 -12.60
N VAL A 206 8.73 3.65 -12.18
CA VAL A 206 8.20 4.14 -10.90
C VAL A 206 9.04 3.64 -9.73
N LEU A 207 9.31 2.33 -9.70
CA LEU A 207 10.08 1.66 -8.65
C LEU A 207 11.55 2.10 -8.65
N GLN A 208 12.19 2.19 -9.82
CA GLN A 208 13.56 2.69 -9.95
C GLN A 208 13.69 4.12 -9.42
N LYS A 209 12.75 5.00 -9.80
CA LYS A 209 12.71 6.35 -9.23
C LYS A 209 12.48 6.30 -7.72
N ALA A 210 11.69 5.37 -7.20
CA ALA A 210 11.49 5.20 -5.76
C ALA A 210 12.71 4.62 -5.02
N GLY A 211 13.79 4.25 -5.71
CA GLY A 211 15.04 3.76 -5.13
C GLY A 211 15.22 2.24 -5.20
N PHE A 212 14.35 1.53 -5.93
CA PHE A 212 14.54 0.09 -6.16
C PHE A 212 15.58 -0.15 -7.25
N THR A 213 16.39 -1.19 -7.05
CA THR A 213 17.36 -1.68 -8.04
C THR A 213 16.75 -2.84 -8.82
N LEU A 214 17.03 -2.89 -10.13
CA LEU A 214 16.66 -4.02 -10.98
C LEU A 214 17.58 -5.21 -10.68
N MET A 215 16.99 -6.33 -10.26
CA MET A 215 17.74 -7.54 -9.89
C MET A 215 17.85 -8.54 -11.03
N SER A 216 16.79 -8.70 -11.83
CA SER A 216 16.79 -9.58 -13.00
C SER A 216 15.88 -9.02 -14.09
N LEU A 217 16.26 -9.29 -15.34
CA LEU A 217 15.44 -9.02 -16.51
C LEU A 217 14.38 -10.13 -16.69
N PRO A 218 13.31 -9.89 -17.47
CA PRO A 218 12.36 -10.92 -17.83
C PRO A 218 13.06 -11.92 -18.74
N GLU A 219 13.50 -13.05 -18.19
CA GLU A 219 14.08 -14.13 -18.99
C GLU A 219 13.01 -14.79 -19.86
N GLN A 220 13.38 -15.14 -21.10
CA GLN A 220 12.58 -16.03 -21.94
C GLN A 220 12.88 -17.46 -21.48
N ASP A 221 12.26 -17.88 -20.38
CA ASP A 221 12.35 -19.25 -19.93
C ASP A 221 11.31 -20.10 -20.70
N ASP A 222 11.79 -20.95 -21.61
CA ASP A 222 10.95 -21.81 -22.45
C ASP A 222 10.11 -22.79 -21.59
N GLU A 223 10.56 -23.16 -20.38
CA GLU A 223 9.77 -23.95 -19.43
C GLU A 223 8.64 -23.13 -18.77
N ALA A 224 8.86 -21.84 -18.51
CA ALA A 224 7.85 -20.94 -17.97
C ALA A 224 6.72 -20.69 -18.97
N ARG A 225 7.02 -20.73 -20.29
CA ARG A 225 6.02 -20.63 -21.37
C ARG A 225 5.06 -21.82 -21.38
N CYS A 226 5.56 -23.03 -21.09
CA CYS A 226 4.74 -24.24 -20.95
C CYS A 226 3.78 -24.17 -19.75
N LYS A 227 4.04 -23.31 -18.76
CA LYS A 227 3.19 -23.07 -17.58
C LYS A 227 2.36 -21.79 -17.66
N GLY A 228 2.41 -21.06 -18.78
CA GLY A 228 1.67 -19.80 -18.97
C GLY A 228 2.16 -18.63 -18.11
N ALA A 229 3.36 -18.71 -17.53
CA ALA A 229 3.90 -17.63 -16.70
C ALA A 229 4.41 -16.48 -17.58
N ILE A 230 3.93 -15.26 -17.31
CA ILE A 230 4.37 -14.05 -18.00
C ILE A 230 5.74 -13.66 -17.42
N PRO A 231 6.79 -13.46 -18.25
CA PRO A 231 8.10 -13.01 -17.76
C PRO A 231 8.01 -11.70 -16.97
N GLU A 232 8.76 -11.61 -15.87
CA GLU A 232 8.73 -10.46 -14.95
C GLU A 232 10.11 -9.85 -14.73
N TYR A 233 10.15 -8.52 -14.63
CA TYR A 233 11.24 -7.77 -13.99
C TYR A 233 11.16 -8.00 -12.48
N LYS A 234 12.28 -8.30 -11.82
CA LYS A 234 12.36 -8.36 -10.35
C LYS A 234 13.12 -7.17 -9.82
N LEU A 235 12.55 -6.47 -8.84
CA LEU A 235 13.11 -5.27 -8.24
C LEU A 235 13.26 -5.42 -6.73
N LEU A 236 14.33 -4.83 -6.18
CA LEU A 236 14.67 -4.87 -4.77
C LEU A 236 15.00 -3.47 -4.25
N TYR A 237 14.35 -3.08 -3.17
CA TYR A 237 14.79 -1.99 -2.31
C TYR A 237 15.51 -2.60 -1.11
N ARG A 238 16.68 -2.06 -0.79
CA ARG A 238 17.46 -2.46 0.39
C ARG A 238 17.98 -1.20 1.10
N LEU A 239 17.80 -1.14 2.41
CA LEU A 239 18.44 -0.16 3.30
C LEU A 239 19.10 -0.91 4.45
#